data_AF-A0A4C1U7W5-F1
#
_entry.id   AF-A0A4C1U7W5-F1
#
_cell.length_a   1.000
_cell.length_b   1.000
_cell.length_c   1.000
_cell.angle_alpha   90.00
_cell.angle_beta   90.00
_cell.angle_gamma   90.00
#
_symmetry.space_group_name_H-M   'P 1'
#
loop_
_entity.id
_entity.type
_entity.pdbx_description
1 polymer ?
#
loop_
_entity_poly.entity_id
_entity_poly.type
_entity_poly.pdbx_seq_one_letter_code
_entity_poly.pdbx_strand_id
1 'polypeptide(L)'
;MDGESDSLKISLLSAQFKITSKEMAALIGVCLFTVISYVKPWPQCSSAIKSPYQDLCFLKSMKFYEKIDKTISKAALQRITQHLWYLNDEVAILSLFDDDVDQETKVKMVQNLT
;
A
#
# COMPACT_ATOMS: atom_id res chain seq x y z
N MET A 1 7.75 -10.84 1.11
CA MET A 1 7.43 -10.42 -0.26
C MET A 1 7.25 -11.62 -1.17
N ASP A 2 8.05 -12.68 -0.99
CA ASP A 2 7.96 -13.93 -1.77
C ASP A 2 6.56 -14.56 -1.77
N GLY A 3 5.90 -14.64 -0.61
CA GLY A 3 4.58 -15.27 -0.50
C GLY A 3 3.39 -14.58 -1.21
N GLU A 4 3.47 -13.28 -1.50
CA GLU A 4 2.36 -12.54 -2.16
C GLU A 4 2.37 -12.75 -3.68
N SER A 5 3.57 -12.80 -4.28
CA SER A 5 3.75 -13.20 -5.69
C SER A 5 3.33 -14.65 -5.91
N ASP A 6 3.60 -15.51 -4.92
CA ASP A 6 3.22 -16.92 -4.98
C ASP A 6 1.70 -17.12 -4.89
N SER A 7 1.00 -16.27 -4.13
CA SER A 7 -0.47 -16.31 -4.02
C SER A 7 -1.16 -16.06 -5.37
N LEU A 8 -0.66 -15.08 -6.15
CA LEU A 8 -1.17 -14.79 -7.51
C LEU A 8 -0.95 -15.96 -8.46
N LYS A 9 0.24 -16.58 -8.43
CA LYS A 9 0.56 -17.74 -9.26
C LYS A 9 -0.30 -18.95 -8.90
N ILE A 10 -0.48 -19.23 -7.61
CA ILE A 10 -1.33 -20.34 -7.14
C ILE A 10 -2.79 -20.10 -7.54
N SER A 11 -3.27 -18.85 -7.52
CA SER A 11 -4.64 -18.53 -7.97
C SER A 11 -4.82 -18.77 -9.46
N LEU A 12 -3.85 -18.32 -10.26
CA LEU A 12 -3.84 -18.48 -11.72
C LEU A 12 -3.77 -19.95 -12.13
N LEU A 13 -3.00 -20.75 -11.39
CA LEU A 13 -2.79 -22.17 -11.63
C LEU A 13 -3.68 -23.05 -10.73
N SER A 14 -4.74 -22.48 -10.15
CA SER A 14 -5.60 -23.16 -9.16
C SER A 14 -6.14 -24.51 -9.63
N ALA A 15 -6.37 -24.67 -10.95
CA ALA A 15 -6.79 -25.93 -11.56
C ALA A 15 -5.77 -27.08 -11.42
N GLN A 16 -4.50 -26.78 -11.14
CA GLN A 16 -3.44 -27.77 -10.94
C GLN A 16 -3.31 -28.24 -9.48
N PHE A 17 -4.03 -27.60 -8.55
CA PHE A 17 -3.96 -27.87 -7.12
C PHE A 17 -5.30 -28.35 -6.56
N LYS A 18 -5.27 -29.15 -5.49
CA LYS A 18 -6.49 -29.52 -4.75
C LYS A 18 -6.85 -28.40 -3.77
N ILE A 19 -7.45 -27.34 -4.30
CA ILE A 19 -7.88 -26.16 -3.52
C ILE A 19 -9.38 -26.26 -3.24
N THR A 20 -9.77 -26.12 -1.98
CA THR A 20 -11.18 -26.04 -1.59
C THR A 20 -11.77 -24.67 -1.94
N SER A 21 -13.09 -24.58 -2.09
CA SER A 21 -13.75 -23.30 -2.39
C SER A 21 -13.46 -22.21 -1.33
N LYS A 22 -13.27 -22.61 -0.07
CA LYS A 22 -12.89 -21.70 1.03
C LYS A 22 -11.47 -21.16 0.85
N GLU A 23 -10.52 -22.02 0.54
CA GLU A 23 -9.13 -21.62 0.27
C GLU A 23 -9.04 -20.73 -0.98
N MET A 24 -9.81 -21.05 -2.02
CA MET A 24 -9.87 -20.24 -3.24
C MET A 24 -10.39 -18.83 -2.95
N ALA A 25 -11.44 -18.70 -2.14
CA ALA A 25 -11.97 -17.39 -1.76
C ALA A 25 -10.94 -16.57 -0.95
N ALA A 26 -10.25 -17.21 0.00
CA ALA A 26 -9.18 -16.56 0.76
C ALA A 26 -8.02 -16.13 -0.15
N LEU A 27 -7.63 -16.97 -1.10
CA LEU A 27 -6.56 -16.71 -2.06
C LEU A 27 -6.89 -15.53 -2.97
N ILE A 28 -8.13 -15.47 -3.48
CA ILE A 28 -8.62 -14.31 -4.25
C ILE A 28 -8.60 -13.04 -3.40
N GLY A 29 -8.99 -13.11 -2.13
CA GLY A 29 -8.93 -11.98 -1.20
C GLY A 29 -7.52 -11.42 -1.04
N VAL A 30 -6.51 -12.29 -0.88
CA VAL A 30 -5.10 -11.89 -0.82
C VAL A 30 -4.64 -11.29 -2.16
N CYS A 31 -5.01 -11.93 -3.28
CA CYS A 31 -4.64 -11.43 -4.61
C CYS A 31 -5.21 -10.03 -4.88
N LEU A 32 -6.49 -9.80 -4.54
CA LEU A 32 -7.13 -8.49 -4.67
C LEU A 32 -6.43 -7.43 -3.82
N PHE A 33 -6.12 -7.76 -2.56
CA PHE A 33 -5.36 -6.89 -1.69
C PHE A 33 -3.99 -6.54 -2.29
N THR A 34 -3.24 -7.53 -2.77
CA THR A 34 -1.92 -7.30 -3.39
C THR A 34 -2.02 -6.42 -4.62
N VAL A 35 -2.99 -6.69 -5.51
CA VAL A 35 -3.18 -5.91 -6.74
C VAL A 35 -3.54 -4.46 -6.42
N ILE A 36 -4.48 -4.24 -5.51
CA ILE A 36 -4.94 -2.89 -5.15
C ILE A 36 -3.84 -2.11 -4.42
N SER A 37 -3.06 -2.78 -3.57
CA SER A 37 -2.14 -2.10 -2.66
C SER A 37 -0.74 -1.92 -3.24
N TYR A 38 -0.23 -2.89 -3.98
CA TYR A 38 1.18 -2.92 -4.38
C TYR A 38 1.44 -2.60 -5.84
N VAL A 39 0.51 -2.85 -6.76
CA VAL A 39 0.79 -2.70 -8.21
C VAL A 39 1.18 -1.27 -8.58
N LYS A 40 0.48 -0.27 -8.05
CA LYS A 40 0.74 1.14 -8.34
C LYS A 40 2.03 1.68 -7.69
N PRO A 41 2.29 1.49 -6.38
CA PRO A 41 3.50 1.99 -5.73
C PRO A 41 4.77 1.19 -6.07
N TRP A 42 4.64 -0.05 -6.55
CA TRP A 42 5.79 -0.94 -6.78
C TRP A 42 6.94 -0.31 -7.59
N PRO A 43 6.72 0.36 -8.73
CA PRO A 43 7.82 0.94 -9.51
C PRO A 43 8.54 2.08 -8.79
N GLN A 44 7.91 2.66 -7.77
CA GLN A 44 8.39 3.85 -7.08
C GLN A 44 9.02 3.52 -5.71
N CYS A 45 9.02 2.25 -5.29
CA CYS A 45 9.41 1.84 -3.94
C CYS A 45 10.89 2.12 -3.60
N SER A 46 11.75 2.29 -4.61
CA SER A 46 13.17 2.62 -4.42
C SER A 46 13.43 4.13 -4.30
N SER A 47 12.43 4.98 -4.54
CA SER A 47 12.58 6.43 -4.48
C SER A 47 12.25 6.96 -3.09
N ALA A 48 13.27 7.43 -2.38
CA ALA A 48 13.10 8.06 -1.07
C ALA A 48 12.21 9.32 -1.13
N ILE A 49 12.28 10.07 -2.24
CA ILE A 49 11.46 11.28 -2.47
C ILE A 49 9.97 10.94 -2.49
N LYS A 50 9.61 9.78 -3.06
CA LYS A 50 8.23 9.34 -3.22
C LYS A 50 7.68 8.60 -2.01
N SER A 51 8.56 8.09 -1.15
CA SER A 51 8.20 7.28 0.01
C SER A 51 7.09 7.90 0.88
N PRO A 52 7.19 9.16 1.33
CA PRO A 52 6.22 9.70 2.28
C PRO A 52 4.84 9.90 1.66
N TYR A 53 4.78 10.35 0.40
CA TYR A 53 3.53 10.50 -0.32
C TYR A 53 2.88 9.14 -0.64
N GLN A 54 3.70 8.13 -0.99
CA GLN A 54 3.21 6.77 -1.22
C GLN A 54 2.66 6.12 0.06
N ASP A 55 3.29 6.32 1.21
CA ASP A 55 2.76 5.87 2.50
C ASP A 55 1.39 6.49 2.81
N LEU A 56 1.25 7.80 2.57
CA LEU A 56 -0.03 8.49 2.73
C LEU A 56 -1.09 7.95 1.75
N CYS A 57 -0.71 7.69 0.50
CA CYS A 57 -1.60 7.10 -0.50
C CYS A 57 -2.03 5.68 -0.10
N PHE A 58 -1.13 4.88 0.46
CA PHE A 58 -1.42 3.56 0.98
C PHE A 58 -2.44 3.64 2.13
N LEU A 59 -2.22 4.54 3.11
CA LEU A 59 -3.16 4.75 4.22
C LEU A 59 -4.56 5.13 3.74
N LYS A 60 -4.66 6.07 2.78
CA LYS A 60 -5.93 6.46 2.15
C LYS A 60 -6.59 5.28 1.43
N SER A 61 -5.82 4.52 0.67
CA SER A 61 -6.31 3.34 -0.07
C SER A 61 -6.83 2.27 0.88
N MET A 62 -6.15 2.02 2.00
CA MET A 62 -6.61 1.10 3.03
C MET A 62 -7.91 1.54 3.69
N LYS A 63 -8.10 2.86 3.88
CA LYS A 63 -9.39 3.39 4.36
C LYS A 63 -10.52 3.22 3.38
N PHE A 64 -10.26 3.32 2.08
CA PHE A 64 -11.26 2.95 1.08
C PHE A 64 -11.52 1.43 1.06
N TYR A 65 -10.46 0.63 1.14
CA TYR A 65 -10.51 -0.84 1.15
C TYR A 65 -11.24 -1.42 2.37
N GLU A 66 -11.39 -0.66 3.46
CA GLU A 66 -12.20 -1.04 4.63
C GLU A 66 -13.65 -1.39 4.25
N LYS A 67 -14.17 -0.85 3.14
CA LYS A 67 -15.49 -1.17 2.58
C LYS A 67 -15.56 -2.55 1.90
N ILE A 68 -14.43 -3.09 1.47
CA ILE A 68 -14.31 -4.39 0.78
C ILE A 68 -13.99 -5.47 1.80
N ASP A 69 -12.93 -5.28 2.58
CA ASP A 69 -12.54 -6.19 3.66
C ASP A 69 -11.96 -5.39 4.83
N LYS A 70 -12.80 -5.26 5.87
CA LYS A 70 -12.45 -4.54 7.10
C LYS A 70 -11.34 -5.22 7.89
N THR A 71 -11.25 -6.54 7.85
CA THR A 71 -10.26 -7.31 8.60
C THR A 71 -8.88 -7.11 8.00
N ILE A 72 -8.77 -7.28 6.68
CA ILE A 72 -7.52 -7.06 5.94
C ILE A 72 -7.10 -5.58 6.03
N SER A 73 -8.02 -4.64 5.81
CA SER A 73 -7.74 -3.20 5.93
C SER A 73 -7.15 -2.84 7.30
N LYS A 74 -7.78 -3.30 8.39
CA LYS A 74 -7.29 -3.03 9.75
C LYS A 74 -5.93 -3.66 10.01
N ALA A 75 -5.71 -4.90 9.58
CA ALA A 75 -4.43 -5.57 9.73
C ALA A 75 -3.32 -4.83 8.96
N ALA A 76 -3.60 -4.40 7.73
CA ALA A 76 -2.67 -3.62 6.91
C ALA A 76 -2.35 -2.25 7.52
N LEU A 77 -3.37 -1.52 8.01
CA LEU A 77 -3.20 -0.23 8.69
C LEU A 77 -2.38 -0.36 9.97
N GLN A 78 -2.62 -1.41 10.76
CA GLN A 78 -1.83 -1.69 11.95
C GLN A 78 -0.37 -1.97 11.56
N ARG A 79 -0.16 -2.75 10.50
CA ARG A 79 1.18 -3.13 10.05
C ARG A 79 1.96 -1.92 9.52
N ILE A 80 1.37 -1.10 8.66
CA ILE A 80 2.07 0.07 8.10
C ILE A 80 2.41 1.08 9.19
N THR A 81 1.53 1.30 10.18
CA THR A 81 1.81 2.22 11.30
C THR A 81 3.06 1.81 12.09
N GLN A 82 3.35 0.51 12.19
CA GLN A 82 4.60 0.01 12.80
C GLN A 82 5.84 0.25 11.93
N HIS A 83 5.67 0.46 10.62
CA HIS A 83 6.74 0.71 9.65
C HIS A 83 6.96 2.20 9.37
N LEU A 84 6.10 3.10 9.87
CA LEU A 84 6.24 4.56 9.74
C LEU A 84 7.28 5.16 10.71
N TRP A 85 8.13 4.35 11.34
CA TRP A 85 9.14 4.83 12.32
C TRP A 85 10.14 5.82 11.71
N TYR A 86 10.36 5.76 10.40
CA TYR A 86 11.25 6.66 9.67
C TYR A 86 10.58 7.96 9.24
N LEU A 87 9.24 8.04 9.31
CA LEU A 87 8.49 9.19 8.84
C LEU A 87 8.51 10.30 9.91
N ASN A 88 9.41 11.25 9.73
CA ASN A 88 9.50 12.49 10.51
C ASN A 88 9.32 13.71 9.59
N ASP A 89 9.36 14.91 10.16
CA ASP A 89 9.17 16.15 9.39
C ASP A 89 10.24 16.32 8.29
N GLU A 90 11.50 15.98 8.57
CA GLU A 90 12.61 16.06 7.61
C GLU A 90 12.39 15.15 6.40
N VAL A 91 11.91 13.92 6.62
CA VAL A 91 11.59 12.95 5.58
C VAL A 91 10.31 13.34 4.86
N ALA A 92 9.31 13.87 5.57
CA ALA A 92 8.06 14.33 4.96
C ALA A 92 8.31 15.46 3.95
N ILE A 93 9.26 16.36 4.24
CA ILE A 93 9.70 17.46 3.36
C ILE A 93 10.26 16.94 2.03
N LEU A 94 10.79 15.73 1.95
CA LEU A 94 11.25 15.15 0.68
C LEU A 94 10.11 15.10 -0.36
N SER A 95 8.86 14.98 0.09
CA SER A 95 7.67 15.00 -0.79
C SER A 95 7.47 16.34 -1.53
N LEU A 96 8.15 17.42 -1.12
CA LEU A 96 8.18 18.67 -1.91
C LEU A 96 8.79 18.46 -3.30
N PHE A 97 9.68 17.48 -3.44
CA PHE A 97 10.32 17.10 -4.70
C PHE A 97 9.59 15.97 -5.44
N ASP A 98 8.47 15.48 -4.90
CA ASP A 98 7.65 14.48 -5.59
C ASP A 98 6.72 15.18 -6.59
N ASP A 99 6.79 14.80 -7.86
CA ASP A 99 5.93 15.30 -8.93
C ASP A 99 4.47 14.87 -8.77
N ASP A 100 4.22 13.80 -8.00
CA ASP A 100 2.85 13.30 -7.73
C ASP A 100 2.13 14.12 -6.63
N VAL A 101 2.84 15.01 -5.92
CA VAL A 101 2.25 15.93 -4.93
C VAL A 101 1.86 17.24 -5.62
N ASP A 102 0.61 17.65 -5.46
CA ASP A 102 0.11 18.89 -6.06
C ASP A 102 0.70 20.15 -5.40
N GLN A 103 0.77 21.23 -6.17
CA GLN A 103 1.38 22.49 -5.72
C GLN A 103 0.68 23.10 -4.50
N GLU A 104 -0.63 22.94 -4.37
CA GLU A 104 -1.38 23.46 -3.22
C GLU A 104 -0.98 22.72 -1.94
N THR A 105 -0.86 21.40 -2.00
CA THR A 105 -0.35 20.57 -0.90
C THR A 105 1.09 20.98 -0.54
N LYS A 106 1.97 21.20 -1.51
CA LYS A 106 3.35 21.65 -1.25
C LYS A 106 3.40 22.98 -0.51
N VAL A 107 2.56 23.95 -0.90
CA VAL A 107 2.46 25.25 -0.21
C VAL A 107 1.97 25.06 1.22
N LYS A 108 0.95 24.24 1.46
CA LYS A 108 0.46 23.92 2.80
C LYS A 108 1.51 23.25 3.67
N MET A 109 2.31 22.34 3.11
CA MET A 109 3.41 21.70 3.84
C MET A 109 4.41 22.75 4.34
N VAL A 110 4.85 23.67 3.47
CA VAL A 110 5.78 24.75 3.86
C VAL A 110 5.19 25.67 4.93
N GLN A 111 3.91 26.01 4.81
CA GLN A 111 3.23 26.86 5.80
C GLN A 111 3.14 26.20 7.19
N ASN A 112 3.03 24.88 7.29
CA ASN A 112 2.96 24.18 8.58
C ASN A 112 4.34 23.96 9.23
N LEU A 113 5.43 24.33 8.55
CA LEU A 113 6.79 24.28 9.11
C LEU A 113 7.19 25.60 9.79
N THR A 114 6.37 26.66 9.66
CA THR A 114 6.65 28.02 10.15
C THR A 114 5.67 28.40 11.25
#